data_AF-A0AAE1BHT4-F1
#
_entry.id   AF-A0AAE1BHT4-F1
#
_cell.length_a   1.000
_cell.length_b   1.000
_cell.length_c   1.000
_cell.angle_alpha   90.00
_cell.angle_beta   90.00
_cell.angle_gamma   90.00
#
_symmetry.space_group_name_H-M   'P 1'
#
loop_
_entity.id
_entity.type
_entity.pdbx_description
1 polymer ?
#
loop_
_entity_poly.entity_id
_entity_poly.type
_entity_poly.pdbx_seq_one_letter_code
_entity_poly.pdbx_strand_id
1 'polypeptide(L)'
;MIGVTQLVVGIYCLLNIEDTRKRLKFENAVTFGIVDPESDAAAYIFFAILLLVATIYIIAALVLIHGVRTKRRFLLLPWVFFTFLNMVMAFAGGILALINSHGYTLPIIVGIIVLVISSVWIYFTCVVFSFFQALQDGDYW
;
A
#
# COMPACT_ATOMS: atom_id res chain seq x y z
N MET A 1 -4.75 -8.52 -5.72
CA MET A 1 -5.15 -8.85 -4.33
C MET A 1 -5.03 -7.68 -3.36
N ILE A 2 -3.99 -6.82 -3.44
CA ILE A 2 -3.77 -5.70 -2.50
C ILE A 2 -4.91 -4.67 -2.43
N GLY A 3 -5.48 -4.24 -3.56
CA GLY A 3 -6.63 -3.33 -3.55
C GLY A 3 -7.87 -3.92 -2.87
N VAL A 4 -8.05 -5.24 -2.95
CA VAL A 4 -9.13 -5.95 -2.25
C VAL A 4 -8.83 -6.03 -0.75
N THR A 5 -7.58 -6.32 -0.37
CA THR A 5 -7.16 -6.31 1.04
C THR A 5 -7.31 -4.93 1.68
N GLN A 6 -6.95 -3.85 0.98
CA GLN A 6 -7.13 -2.47 1.46
C GLN A 6 -8.61 -2.10 1.59
N LEU A 7 -9.46 -2.53 0.64
CA LEU A 7 -10.92 -2.36 0.76
C LEU A 7 -11.50 -3.15 1.93
N VAL A 8 -11.09 -4.40 2.14
CA VAL A 8 -11.55 -5.22 3.27
C VAL A 8 -11.10 -4.63 4.61
N VAL A 9 -9.86 -4.15 4.71
CA VAL A 9 -9.36 -3.45 5.91
C VAL A 9 -10.13 -2.15 6.13
N GLY A 10 -10.39 -1.38 5.07
CA GLY A 10 -11.23 -0.17 5.16
C GLY A 10 -12.64 -0.47 5.66
N ILE A 11 -13.31 -1.46 5.07
CA ILE A 11 -14.67 -1.88 5.46
C ILE A 11 -14.67 -2.41 6.91
N TYR A 12 -13.65 -3.17 7.31
CA TYR A 12 -13.50 -3.64 8.68
C TYR A 12 -13.33 -2.47 9.66
N CYS A 13 -12.52 -1.46 9.31
CA CYS A 13 -12.40 -0.24 10.12
C CYS A 13 -13.71 0.55 10.21
N LEU A 14 -14.53 0.59 9.14
CA LEU A 14 -15.87 1.20 9.16
C LEU A 14 -16.83 0.48 10.13
N LEU A 15 -16.82 -0.85 10.09
CA LEU A 15 -17.69 -1.67 10.96
C LEU A 15 -17.28 -1.60 12.44
N ASN A 16 -16.01 -1.26 12.72
CA ASN A 16 -15.44 -1.24 14.07
C ASN A 16 -14.94 0.16 14.48
N ILE A 17 -15.66 1.22 14.08
CA ILE A 17 -15.26 2.62 14.27
C ILE A 17 -15.04 2.97 15.76
N GLU A 18 -15.87 2.45 16.68
CA GLU A 18 -15.73 2.71 18.12
C GLU A 18 -14.46 2.13 18.74
N ASP A 19 -14.04 0.95 18.28
CA ASP A 19 -12.83 0.27 18.77
C ASP A 19 -11.57 0.86 18.13
N THR A 20 -11.68 1.33 16.88
CA THR A 20 -10.61 2.03 16.16
C THR A 20 -10.36 3.43 16.77
N ARG A 21 -11.41 4.12 17.22
CA ARG A 21 -11.34 5.42 17.93
C ARG A 21 -10.45 5.38 19.18
N LYS A 22 -10.50 4.28 19.95
CA LYS A 22 -9.68 4.14 21.18
C LYS A 22 -8.19 3.93 20.89
N ARG A 23 -7.85 3.37 19.73
CA ARG A 23 -6.46 3.04 19.34
C ARG A 23 -5.78 4.14 18.52
N LEU A 24 -6.54 4.93 17.77
CA LEU A 24 -6.04 6.07 16.98
C LEU A 24 -6.02 7.36 17.81
N LYS A 25 -5.19 7.42 18.86
CA LYS A 25 -4.85 8.70 19.48
C LYS A 25 -3.78 9.37 18.63
N PHE A 26 -4.19 10.19 17.67
CA PHE A 26 -3.28 11.01 16.87
C PHE A 26 -2.80 12.21 17.71
N GLU A 27 -1.90 11.97 18.66
CA GLU A 27 -1.32 13.02 19.51
C GLU A 27 -0.68 14.14 18.66
N ASN A 28 -0.07 13.78 17.52
CA ASN A 28 0.60 14.71 16.61
C ASN A 28 -0.36 15.53 15.72
N ALA A 29 -1.60 15.08 15.46
CA ALA A 29 -2.54 15.84 14.61
C ALA A 29 -3.20 16.99 15.37
N VAL A 30 -3.35 16.83 16.69
CA VAL A 30 -3.84 17.86 17.62
C VAL A 30 -2.82 18.99 17.78
N THR A 31 -1.51 18.68 17.75
CA THR A 31 -0.44 19.67 17.88
C THR A 31 -0.34 20.62 16.68
N PHE A 32 -0.74 20.18 15.48
CA PHE A 32 -0.76 21.02 14.28
C PHE A 32 -2.06 21.82 14.10
N GLY A 33 -3.03 21.71 15.01
CA GLY A 33 -4.27 22.50 14.99
C GLY A 33 -5.22 22.18 13.82
N ILE A 34 -5.04 21.02 13.17
CA ILE A 34 -5.82 20.63 11.98
C ILE A 34 -7.12 19.92 12.38
N VAL A 35 -7.21 19.36 13.59
CA VAL A 35 -8.36 18.56 14.06
C VAL A 35 -8.60 18.78 15.55
N ASP A 36 -9.85 19.07 15.93
CA ASP A 36 -10.29 19.08 17.32
C ASP A 36 -10.18 17.69 17.96
N PRO A 37 -9.77 17.59 19.24
CA PRO A 37 -9.53 16.32 19.94
C PRO A 37 -10.77 15.42 20.11
N GLU A 38 -11.98 15.95 19.83
CA GLU A 38 -13.24 15.19 19.85
C GLU A 38 -13.81 14.89 18.46
N SER A 39 -13.17 15.34 17.37
CA SER A 39 -13.75 15.29 16.03
C SER A 39 -13.43 14.00 15.29
N ASP A 40 -14.49 13.29 14.86
CA ASP A 40 -14.42 12.13 13.96
C ASP A 40 -13.80 12.46 12.58
N ALA A 41 -13.57 13.75 12.28
CA ALA A 41 -13.02 14.23 11.03
C ALA A 41 -11.67 13.58 10.65
N ALA A 42 -10.79 13.29 11.61
CA ALA A 42 -9.51 12.63 11.31
C ALA A 42 -9.70 11.21 10.74
N ALA A 43 -10.65 10.45 11.29
CA ALA A 43 -10.97 9.11 10.80
C ALA A 43 -11.59 9.17 9.40
N TYR A 44 -12.50 10.12 9.15
CA TYR A 44 -13.07 10.34 7.82
C TYR A 44 -12.03 10.75 6.78
N ILE A 45 -11.10 11.65 7.13
CA ILE A 45 -10.01 12.07 6.24
C ILE A 45 -9.08 10.90 5.92
N PHE A 46 -8.67 10.14 6.93
CA PHE A 46 -7.82 8.96 6.74
C PHE A 46 -8.51 7.91 5.85
N PHE A 47 -9.81 7.70 6.07
CA PHE A 47 -10.61 6.78 5.26
C PHE A 47 -10.74 7.25 3.80
N ALA A 48 -10.98 8.54 3.58
CA ALA A 48 -11.04 9.13 2.24
C ALA A 48 -9.72 8.95 1.48
N ILE A 49 -8.57 9.15 2.16
CA ILE A 49 -7.25 8.91 1.59
C ILE A 49 -7.07 7.44 1.21
N LEU A 50 -7.44 6.51 2.11
CA LEU A 50 -7.36 5.07 1.82
C LEU A 50 -8.20 4.67 0.60
N LEU A 51 -9.43 5.19 0.50
CA LEU A 51 -10.34 4.90 -0.61
C LEU A 51 -9.80 5.45 -1.94
N LEU A 52 -9.23 6.65 -1.91
CA LEU A 52 -8.56 7.26 -3.06
C LEU A 52 -7.36 6.42 -3.52
N VAL A 53 -6.49 6.01 -2.59
CA VAL A 53 -5.32 5.16 -2.90
C VAL A 53 -5.77 3.82 -3.48
N ALA A 54 -6.78 3.18 -2.90
CA ALA A 54 -7.32 1.92 -3.41
C ALA A 54 -7.87 2.07 -4.84
N THR A 55 -8.55 3.18 -5.12
CA THR A 55 -9.09 3.48 -6.46
C THR A 55 -7.98 3.65 -7.49
N ILE A 56 -6.94 4.44 -7.16
CA ILE A 56 -5.76 4.61 -8.03
C ILE A 56 -5.10 3.25 -8.30
N TYR A 57 -5.02 2.39 -7.29
CA TYR A 57 -4.41 1.06 -7.44
C TYR A 57 -5.22 0.16 -8.38
N ILE A 58 -6.56 0.19 -8.30
CA ILE A 58 -7.44 -0.54 -9.22
C ILE A 58 -7.24 -0.03 -10.65
N ILE A 59 -7.19 1.29 -10.85
CA ILE A 59 -6.95 1.88 -12.18
C ILE A 59 -5.59 1.44 -12.71
N ALA A 60 -4.52 1.51 -11.91
CA ALA A 60 -3.18 1.08 -12.31
C ALA A 60 -3.16 -0.42 -12.70
N ALA A 61 -3.89 -1.27 -11.97
CA ALA A 61 -4.02 -2.70 -12.29
C ALA A 61 -4.78 -2.94 -13.61
N LEU A 62 -5.86 -2.18 -13.87
CA LEU A 62 -6.59 -2.25 -15.14
C LEU A 62 -5.72 -1.79 -16.32
N VAL A 63 -4.96 -0.72 -16.13
CA VAL A 63 -4.01 -0.21 -17.14
C VAL A 63 -2.92 -1.24 -17.42
N LEU A 64 -2.43 -1.96 -16.41
CA LEU A 64 -1.49 -3.07 -16.60
C LEU A 64 -2.09 -4.20 -17.44
N ILE A 65 -3.31 -4.65 -17.12
CA ILE A 65 -4.00 -5.71 -17.89
C ILE A 65 -4.22 -5.27 -19.34
N HIS A 66 -4.63 -4.02 -19.54
CA HIS A 66 -4.83 -3.44 -20.86
C HIS A 66 -3.49 -3.29 -21.61
N GLY A 67 -2.41 -2.92 -20.92
CA GLY A 67 -1.06 -2.78 -21.46
C GLY A 67 -0.49 -4.09 -21.98
N VAL A 68 -0.66 -5.18 -21.23
CA VAL A 68 -0.27 -6.52 -21.68
C VAL A 68 -1.06 -6.93 -22.93
N ARG A 69 -2.39 -6.71 -22.94
CA ARG A 69 -3.23 -7.07 -24.10
C ARG A 69 -2.94 -6.24 -25.36
N THR A 70 -2.62 -4.97 -25.19
CA THR A 70 -2.32 -4.06 -26.31
C THR A 70 -0.84 -4.05 -26.72
N LYS A 71 -0.01 -4.88 -26.07
CA LYS A 71 1.45 -4.93 -26.27
C LYS A 71 2.14 -3.56 -26.12
N ARG A 72 1.55 -2.64 -25.35
CA ARG A 72 2.08 -1.28 -25.15
C ARG A 72 2.81 -1.19 -23.82
N ARG A 73 4.14 -1.22 -23.88
CA ARG A 73 5.03 -1.18 -22.70
C ARG A 73 4.76 -0.01 -21.75
N PHE A 74 4.43 1.17 -22.27
CA PHE A 74 4.24 2.38 -21.47
C PHE A 74 3.06 2.28 -20.50
N LEU A 75 2.08 1.42 -20.78
CA LEU A 75 0.94 1.19 -19.89
C LEU A 75 1.30 0.33 -18.68
N LEU A 76 2.47 -0.32 -18.66
CA LEU A 76 2.97 -1.05 -17.50
C LEU A 76 3.63 -0.12 -16.47
N LEU A 77 4.13 1.04 -16.90
CA LEU A 77 4.92 1.96 -16.06
C LEU A 77 4.18 2.50 -14.84
N PRO A 78 2.89 2.92 -14.93
CA PRO A 78 2.18 3.44 -13.76
C PRO A 78 2.11 2.43 -12.62
N TRP A 79 1.87 1.16 -12.95
CA TRP A 79 1.81 0.09 -11.96
C TRP A 79 3.19 -0.24 -11.37
N VAL A 80 4.24 -0.29 -12.21
CA VAL A 80 5.62 -0.53 -11.76
C VAL A 80 6.07 0.57 -10.80
N PHE A 81 5.82 1.83 -11.14
CA PHE A 81 6.18 2.98 -10.31
C PHE A 81 5.47 2.94 -8.96
N PHE A 82 4.16 2.68 -8.95
CA PHE A 82 3.37 2.62 -7.72
C PHE A 82 3.80 1.44 -6.82
N THR A 83 4.09 0.28 -7.43
CA THR A 83 4.55 -0.91 -6.71
C THR A 83 5.95 -0.69 -6.14
N PHE A 84 6.84 -0.02 -6.87
CA PHE A 84 8.16 0.36 -6.39
C PHE A 84 8.09 1.32 -5.19
N LEU A 85 7.27 2.37 -5.26
CA LEU A 85 7.07 3.27 -4.13
C LEU A 85 6.51 2.54 -2.90
N ASN A 86 5.49 1.70 -3.09
CA ASN A 86 4.94 0.90 -2.01
C ASN A 86 5.98 -0.04 -1.40
N MET A 87 6.86 -0.64 -2.21
CA MET A 87 7.95 -1.48 -1.75
C MET A 87 8.92 -0.69 -0.87
N VAL A 88 9.37 0.49 -1.31
CA VAL A 88 10.27 1.36 -0.54
C VAL A 88 9.62 1.75 0.79
N MET A 89 8.35 2.13 0.78
CA MET A 89 7.60 2.48 2.00
C MET A 89 7.43 1.30 2.95
N ALA A 90 7.13 0.10 2.43
CA ALA A 90 6.99 -1.10 3.24
C ALA A 90 8.33 -1.53 3.86
N PHE A 91 9.43 -1.44 3.11
CA PHE A 91 10.78 -1.69 3.64
C PHE A 91 11.16 -0.68 4.72
N ALA A 92 10.96 0.62 4.46
CA ALA A 92 11.24 1.67 5.44
C ALA A 92 10.39 1.49 6.72
N GLY A 93 9.10 1.20 6.57
CA GLY A 93 8.19 0.93 7.67
C GLY A 93 8.55 -0.33 8.46
N GLY A 94 8.94 -1.41 7.78
CA GLY A 94 9.40 -2.64 8.43
C GLY A 94 10.68 -2.42 9.23
N ILE A 95 11.65 -1.70 8.68
CA ILE A 95 12.91 -1.35 9.39
C ILE A 95 12.61 -0.45 10.60
N LEU A 96 11.77 0.57 10.43
CA LEU A 96 11.34 1.45 11.53
C LEU A 96 10.64 0.67 12.64
N ALA A 97 9.78 -0.29 12.30
CA ALA A 97 9.11 -1.15 13.26
C ALA A 97 10.09 -2.03 14.04
N LEU A 98 11.16 -2.50 13.40
CA LEU A 98 12.22 -3.28 14.05
C LEU A 98 13.08 -2.40 14.98
N ILE A 99 13.46 -1.20 14.55
CA ILE A 99 14.25 -0.25 15.36
C ILE A 99 13.46 0.24 16.57
N ASN A 100 12.19 0.59 16.38
CA ASN A 100 11.33 1.10 17.43
C ASN A 100 10.78 0.00 18.35
N SER A 101 11.22 -1.26 18.20
CA SER A 101 10.63 -2.39 18.89
C SER A 101 10.86 -2.41 20.41
N HIS A 102 11.88 -1.70 20.94
CA HIS A 102 12.17 -1.55 22.38
C HIS A 102 12.04 -2.84 23.24
N GLY A 103 12.19 -4.04 22.63
CA GLY A 103 12.03 -5.34 23.31
C GLY A 103 10.62 -5.95 23.30
N TYR A 104 9.61 -5.28 22.74
CA TYR A 104 8.27 -5.83 22.56
C TYR A 104 8.24 -6.83 21.40
N THR A 105 7.70 -8.02 21.64
CA THR A 105 7.67 -9.12 20.66
C THR A 105 6.78 -8.80 19.45
N LEU A 106 5.70 -8.02 19.65
CA LEU A 106 4.70 -7.72 18.64
C LEU A 106 5.23 -6.88 17.45
N PRO A 107 5.94 -5.74 17.64
CA PRO A 107 6.53 -4.99 16.53
C PRO A 107 7.61 -5.77 15.78
N ILE A 108 8.34 -6.67 16.46
CA ILE A 108 9.33 -7.55 15.80
C ILE A 108 8.64 -8.54 14.85
N ILE A 109 7.59 -9.22 15.33
CA ILE A 109 6.81 -10.15 14.50
C ILE A 109 6.20 -9.42 13.30
N VAL A 110 5.59 -8.25 13.51
CA VAL A 110 4.99 -7.45 12.44
C VAL A 110 6.05 -7.00 11.43
N GLY A 111 7.21 -6.52 11.89
CA GLY A 111 8.31 -6.11 11.02
C GLY A 111 8.81 -7.26 10.14
N ILE A 112 8.98 -8.46 10.70
CA ILE A 112 9.41 -9.65 9.95
C ILE A 112 8.34 -10.04 8.90
N ILE A 113 7.06 -10.07 9.27
CA ILE A 113 5.97 -10.38 8.33
C ILE A 113 5.95 -9.38 7.16
N VAL A 114 6.10 -8.09 7.45
CA VAL A 114 6.13 -7.03 6.44
C VAL A 114 7.32 -7.21 5.49
N LEU A 115 8.49 -7.58 6.00
CA LEU A 115 9.69 -7.86 5.17
C LEU A 115 9.49 -9.09 4.28
N VAL A 116 8.90 -10.17 4.80
CA VAL A 116 8.57 -11.36 4.01
C VAL A 116 7.58 -11.01 2.89
N ILE A 117 6.52 -10.26 3.18
CA ILE A 117 5.56 -9.82 2.15
C ILE A 117 6.27 -8.95 1.10
N SER A 118 7.16 -8.05 1.53
CA SER A 118 7.92 -7.18 0.63
C SER A 118 8.86 -7.98 -0.30
N SER A 119 9.39 -9.12 0.14
CA SER A 119 10.18 -10.02 -0.70
C SER A 119 9.38 -10.63 -1.85
N VAL A 120 8.11 -10.98 -1.61
CA VAL A 120 7.19 -11.44 -2.65
C VAL A 120 6.92 -10.34 -3.68
N TRP A 121 6.92 -9.08 -3.26
CA TRP A 121 6.72 -7.94 -4.17
C TRP A 121 7.91 -7.70 -5.10
N ILE A 122 9.13 -7.98 -4.64
CA ILE A 122 10.32 -7.95 -5.50
C ILE A 122 10.14 -8.95 -6.64
N TYR A 123 9.69 -10.17 -6.34
CA TYR A 123 9.42 -11.19 -7.36
C TYR A 123 8.38 -10.72 -8.40
N PHE A 124 7.24 -10.18 -7.96
CA PHE A 124 6.23 -9.65 -8.89
C PHE A 124 6.75 -8.50 -9.74
N THR A 125 7.61 -7.65 -9.18
CA THR A 125 8.24 -6.55 -9.90
C THR A 125 9.16 -7.11 -11.00
N CYS A 126 9.99 -8.11 -10.70
CA CYS A 126 10.84 -8.79 -11.69
C CYS A 126 10.02 -9.42 -12.83
N VAL A 127 8.89 -10.06 -12.51
CA VAL A 127 8.00 -10.64 -13.54
C VAL A 127 7.49 -9.54 -14.50
N VAL A 128 7.03 -8.42 -13.97
CA VAL A 128 6.54 -7.31 -14.83
C VAL A 128 7.66 -6.66 -15.64
N PHE A 129 8.87 -6.54 -15.08
CA PHE A 129 10.04 -6.07 -15.84
C PHE A 129 10.43 -7.04 -16.95
N SER A 130 10.35 -8.35 -16.72
CA SER A 130 10.58 -9.35 -17.76
C SER A 130 9.57 -9.21 -18.91
N PHE A 131 8.28 -8.98 -18.61
CA PHE A 131 7.28 -8.67 -19.65
C PHE A 131 7.54 -7.34 -20.35
N PHE A 132 8.00 -6.32 -19.63
CA PHE A 132 8.36 -5.04 -20.22
C PHE A 132 9.50 -5.19 -21.24
N GLN A 133 10.51 -6.00 -20.91
CA GLN A 133 11.63 -6.29 -21.79
C GLN A 133 11.22 -7.16 -22.98
N ALA A 134 10.41 -8.22 -22.77
CA ALA A 134 9.88 -9.04 -23.85
C ALA A 134 9.07 -8.22 -24.88
N LEU A 135 8.30 -7.23 -24.41
CA LEU A 135 7.57 -6.31 -25.28
C LEU A 135 8.47 -5.30 -26.02
N GLN A 136 9.68 -5.05 -25.52
CA GLN A 136 10.66 -4.18 -26.18
C GLN A 136 11.43 -4.93 -27.28
N ASP A 137 11.79 -6.18 -27.02
CA ASP A 137 12.60 -6.98 -27.95
C ASP A 137 11.77 -7.53 -29.13
N GLY A 138 10.44 -7.40 -29.07
CA GLY A 138 9.56 -7.80 -30.16
C GLY A 138 9.36 -9.31 -30.29
N ASP A 139 9.92 -10.08 -29.36
CA ASP A 139 9.74 -11.52 -29.24
C ASP A 139 8.36 -11.82 -28.64
N TYR A 140 7.33 -11.64 -29.47
CA TYR A 140 6.00 -12.14 -29.16
C TYR A 140 5.85 -13.52 -29.82
N TRP A 141 5.77 -14.57 -29.01
CA TRP A 141 5.18 -15.84 -29.43
C TRP A 141 3.72 -15.65 -29.85
#